data_AF-A0A060HII3-F1
#
_entry.id   AF-A0A060HII3-F1
#
_cell.length_a   1.000
_cell.length_b   1.000
_cell.length_c   1.000
_cell.angle_alpha   90.00
_cell.angle_beta   90.00
_cell.angle_gamma   90.00
#
_symmetry.space_group_name_H-M   'P 1'
#
loop_
_entity.id
_entity.type
_entity.pdbx_description
1 polymer ?
#
loop_
_entity_poly.entity_id
_entity_poly.type
_entity_poly.pdbx_seq_one_letter_code
_entity_poly.pdbx_strand_id
1 'polypeptide(L)' 'MVIKRNDNLEISQRILSITPDERKRLGISKSGLWYQQKKLSAGKTIRVYQKVFRKINK' A
#
# COMPACT_ATOMS: atom_id res chain seq x y z
N MET A 1 10.87 21.96 -0.59
CA MET A 1 11.30 20.64 -0.07
C MET A 1 10.93 19.58 -1.09
N VAL A 2 11.93 18.97 -1.72
CA VAL A 2 11.71 17.88 -2.69
C VAL A 2 11.25 16.67 -1.89
N ILE A 3 9.96 16.33 -1.97
CA ILE A 3 9.43 15.09 -1.39
C ILE A 3 10.11 13.94 -2.14
N LYS A 4 11.15 13.36 -1.54
CA LYS A 4 11.91 12.27 -2.14
C LYS A 4 10.92 11.12 -2.38
N ARG A 5 10.85 10.62 -3.62
CA ARG A 5 10.00 9.46 -4.01
C ARG A 5 10.31 8.16 -3.24
N ASN A 6 11.29 8.17 -2.33
CA ASN A 6 11.70 7.03 -1.54
C ASN A 6 10.58 6.50 -0.63
N ASP A 7 9.76 7.39 -0.06
CA ASP A 7 8.62 7.01 0.79
C ASP A 7 7.62 6.11 0.04
N ASN A 8 7.52 6.26 -1.28
CA ASN A 8 6.60 5.47 -2.09
C ASN A 8 7.06 4.01 -2.25
N LEU A 9 8.38 3.75 -2.22
CA LEU A 9 8.95 2.40 -2.36
C LEU A 9 8.72 1.58 -1.09
N GLU A 10 9.00 2.17 0.07
CA GLU A 10 8.83 1.50 1.37
C GLU A 10 7.36 1.13 1.61
N ILE A 11 6.44 2.05 1.28
CA ILE A 11 5.00 1.81 1.40
C ILE A 11 4.51 0.78 0.40
N SER A 12 5.04 0.78 -0.83
CA SER A 12 4.71 -0.23 -1.83
C SER A 12 5.12 -1.62 -1.36
N GLN A 13 6.32 -1.76 -0.79
CA GLN A 13 6.75 -3.02 -0.19
C GLN A 13 5.87 -3.43 0.99
N ARG A 14 5.52 -2.49 1.85
CA ARG A 14 4.64 -2.75 2.99
C ARG A 14 3.25 -3.22 2.54
N ILE A 15 2.68 -2.65 1.48
CA ILE A 15 1.41 -3.10 0.89
C ILE A 15 1.50 -4.52 0.33
N LEU A 16 2.62 -4.86 -0.31
CA LEU A 16 2.89 -6.23 -0.79
C LEU A 16 2.99 -7.23 0.37
N SER A 17 3.57 -6.82 1.50
CA SER A 17 3.77 -7.68 2.68
C SER A 17 2.58 -7.74 3.65
N ILE A 18 1.50 -6.98 3.44
CA ILE A 18 0.32 -7.03 4.32
C ILE A 18 -0.32 -8.43 4.28
N THR A 19 -0.41 -9.05 5.46
CA THR A 19 -1.11 -10.32 5.65
C THR A 19 -2.62 -10.10 5.81
N PRO A 20 -3.45 -11.15 5.64
CA PRO A 20 -4.89 -11.05 5.84
C PRO A 20 -5.30 -10.59 7.25
N ASP A 21 -4.49 -10.91 8.26
CA ASP A 21 -4.71 -10.53 9.66
C ASP A 21 -4.44 -9.04 9.89
N GLU A 22 -3.28 -8.56 9.41
CA GLU A 22 -2.93 -7.14 9.42
C GLU A 22 -3.94 -6.31 8.62
N ARG A 23 -4.42 -6.82 7.47
CA ARG A 23 -5.51 -6.18 6.70
C ARG A 23 -6.77 -6.00 7.54
N LYS A 24 -7.17 -7.01 8.32
CA LYS A 24 -8.35 -6.95 9.19
C LYS A 24 -8.14 -5.92 10.30
N ARG A 25 -6.98 -5.93 10.97
CA ARG A 25 -6.61 -4.97 12.02
C ARG A 25 -6.61 -3.52 11.51
N LEU A 26 -6.08 -3.30 10.32
CA LEU A 26 -6.04 -1.99 9.67
C LEU A 26 -7.41 -1.54 9.10
N GLY A 27 -8.39 -2.43 9.04
CA GLY A 27 -9.72 -2.15 8.47
C GLY A 27 -9.69 -1.86 6.96
N ILE A 28 -8.75 -2.47 6.22
CA ILE A 28 -8.61 -2.28 4.77
C ILE A 28 -9.52 -3.26 4.03
N SER A 29 -10.23 -2.78 3.00
CA SER A 29 -11.08 -3.64 2.18
C SER A 29 -10.24 -4.65 1.36
N LYS A 30 -10.74 -5.89 1.24
CA LYS A 30 -10.06 -6.97 0.50
C LYS A 30 -9.78 -6.58 -0.95
N SER A 31 -10.79 -6.03 -1.65
CA SER A 31 -10.68 -5.60 -3.05
C SER A 31 -9.69 -4.44 -3.24
N GLY A 32 -9.66 -3.48 -2.31
CA GLY A 32 -8.75 -2.33 -2.37
C GLY A 32 -7.29 -2.72 -2.15
N LEU A 33 -7.03 -3.68 -1.25
CA LEU A 33 -5.68 -4.22 -1.06
C LEU A 33 -5.25 -5.05 -2.28
N TRP A 34 -6.11 -5.96 -2.75
CA TRP A 34 -5.82 -6.84 -3.88
C TRP A 34 -5.50 -6.06 -5.16
N TYR A 35 -6.27 -5.01 -5.47
CA TYR A 35 -6.00 -4.16 -6.63
C TYR A 35 -4.60 -3.53 -6.57
N GLN A 36 -4.22 -3.00 -5.40
CA GLN A 36 -2.92 -2.36 -5.23
C GLN A 36 -1.78 -3.39 -5.28
N GLN A 37 -1.91 -4.52 -4.60
CA GLN A 37 -0.93 -5.61 -4.68
C GLN A 37 -0.75 -6.08 -6.12
N LYS A 38 -1.84 -6.35 -6.86
CA LYS A 38 -1.77 -6.79 -8.26
C LYS A 38 -1.05 -5.79 -9.15
N LYS A 39 -1.29 -4.49 -8.96
CA LYS A 39 -0.66 -3.44 -9.74
C LYS A 39 0.83 -3.25 -9.37
N LEU A 40 1.17 -3.37 -8.09
CA LEU A 40 2.55 -3.31 -7.60
C LEU A 40 3.36 -4.54 -8.05
N SER A 41 2.79 -5.75 -8.00
CA SER A 41 3.41 -6.97 -8.53
C SER A 41 3.64 -6.92 -10.04
N ALA A 42 2.83 -6.14 -10.78
CA ALA A 42 3.03 -5.89 -12.21
C ALA A 42 4.13 -4.86 -12.51
N GLY A 43 4.89 -4.41 -11.49
CA GLY A 43 5.94 -3.41 -11.63
C GLY A 43 5.44 -2.00 -11.95
N LYS A 44 4.13 -1.76 -11.86
CA LYS A 44 3.56 -0.43 -12.14
C LYS A 44 3.74 0.46 -10.93
N THR A 45 4.38 1.61 -11.14
CA THR A 45 4.45 2.68 -10.14
C THR A 45 3.07 3.32 -10.01
N ILE A 46 2.22 2.72 -9.19
CA ILE A 46 0.88 3.27 -8.92
C ILE A 46 0.93 4.31 -7.83
N ARG A 47 0.04 5.29 -7.91
CA ARG A 47 -0.29 6.15 -6.78
C ARG A 47 -1.05 5.30 -5.76
N VAL A 48 -0.42 5.04 -4.60
CA VAL A 48 -1.06 4.37 -3.47
C VAL A 48 -2.31 5.15 -3.07
N TYR A 49 -3.41 4.45 -2.84
CA TYR A 49 -4.63 5.12 -2.38
C TYR A 49 -4.40 5.74 -1.00
N GLN A 50 -4.76 7.01 -0.86
CA GLN A 50 -4.54 7.78 0.36
C GLN A 50 -5.18 7.13 1.61
N LYS A 51 -6.32 6.45 1.42
CA LYS A 51 -6.97 5.67 2.48
C LYS A 51 -6.14 4.49 2.98
N VAL A 52 -5.33 3.87 2.14
CA VAL A 52 -4.44 2.76 2.52
C VAL A 52 -3.15 3.31 3.12
N PHE A 53 -2.58 4.36 2.52
CA PHE A 53 -1.45 5.09 3.07
C PHE A 53 -1.69 5.52 4.52
N ARG A 54 -2.84 6.15 4.80
CA ARG A 54 -3.22 6.61 6.15
C ARG A 54 -3.38 5.48 7.17
N LYS A 55 -3.64 4.25 6.73
CA LYS A 55 -3.76 3.09 7.62
C LYS A 55 -2.40 2.49 7.94
N ILE A 56 -1.49 2.50 6.98
CA ILE A 56 -0.14 1.93 7.13
C ILE A 56 0.79 2.88 7.87
N ASN A 57 0.62 4.19 7.69
CA ASN A 57 1.46 5.23 8.30
C ASN A 57 0.91 5.74 9.65
N LYS A 58 0.07 4.97 10.33
CA LYS A 58 -0.49 5.29 11.65
C LYS A 58 0.03 4.28 12.65
#